data_AF-H3D710-F1
#
_entry.id   AF-H3D710-F1
#
_cell.length_a   1.000
_cell.length_b   1.000
_cell.length_c   1.000
_cell.angle_alpha   90.00
_cell.angle_beta   90.00
_cell.angle_gamma   90.00
#
_symmetry.space_group_name_H-M   'P 1'
#
loop_
_entity.id
_entity.type
_entity.pdbx_description
1 polymer ?
#
loop_
_entity_poly.entity_id
_entity_poly.type
_entity_poly.pdbx_seq_one_letter_code
_entity_poly.pdbx_strand_id
1 'polypeptide(L)'
;PYRTVGCVFNHRTFLANCQPSDAVNVCIFDFQNPSRWKAMSEEALKSVCAPGATSSLPPVPPLSAPSLDPAAVSNQLELEIRFLVSEHRKDLNLTTVWDDHLSYLLSSALWAYELERCTSVSCGNEEFQDAVRTAV
;
A
#
# COMPACT_ATOMS: atom_id res chain seq x y z
N PRO A 1 22.49 -15.18 -7.82
CA PRO A 1 21.65 -15.04 -9.03
C PRO A 1 21.24 -13.56 -9.16
N TYR A 2 21.04 -13.03 -10.38
CA TYR A 2 20.77 -11.60 -10.68
C TYR A 2 21.88 -10.64 -10.23
N ARG A 3 23.06 -10.74 -10.86
CA ARG A 3 24.19 -9.83 -10.58
C ARG A 3 24.30 -8.66 -11.55
N THR A 4 23.52 -8.65 -12.62
CA THR A 4 23.57 -7.62 -13.67
C THR A 4 22.19 -7.11 -14.05
N VAL A 5 22.11 -5.88 -14.55
CA VAL A 5 20.89 -5.21 -15.04
C VAL A 5 21.16 -4.57 -16.39
N GLY A 6 20.60 -5.14 -17.45
CA GLY A 6 20.69 -4.60 -18.81
C GLY A 6 19.55 -3.62 -19.15
N CYS A 7 18.36 -3.82 -18.59
CA CYS A 7 17.21 -2.96 -18.83
C CYS A 7 16.23 -2.94 -17.64
N VAL A 8 15.43 -1.89 -17.58
CA VAL A 8 14.34 -1.71 -16.60
C VAL A 8 13.12 -1.17 -17.35
N PHE A 9 11.93 -1.66 -17.02
CA PHE A 9 10.70 -1.23 -17.67
C PHE A 9 9.54 -1.12 -16.68
N ASN A 10 8.56 -0.31 -17.05
CA ASN A 10 7.26 -0.25 -16.41
C ASN A 10 6.17 -0.08 -17.49
N HIS A 11 4.95 0.27 -17.08
CA HIS A 11 3.82 0.48 -17.98
C HIS A 11 3.93 1.74 -18.88
N ARG A 12 4.96 2.56 -18.73
CA ARG A 12 5.16 3.82 -19.47
C ARG A 12 6.50 3.89 -20.19
N THR A 13 7.56 3.33 -19.62
CA THR A 13 8.93 3.52 -20.08
C THR A 13 9.69 2.21 -20.13
N PHE A 14 10.59 2.11 -21.12
CA PHE A 14 11.59 1.07 -21.23
C PHE A 14 12.95 1.74 -21.31
N LEU A 15 13.84 1.40 -20.37
CA LEU A 15 15.14 2.01 -20.17
C LEU A 15 16.22 0.95 -20.35
N ALA A 16 17.20 1.22 -21.19
CA ALA A 16 18.41 0.41 -21.32
C ALA A 16 19.53 0.98 -20.46
N ASN A 17 20.29 0.12 -19.80
CA ASN A 17 21.47 0.52 -19.05
C ASN A 17 22.59 0.92 -20.03
N CYS A 18 23.09 2.14 -19.92
CA CYS A 18 24.20 2.68 -20.72
C CYS A 18 25.43 3.02 -19.86
N GLN A 19 25.46 2.55 -18.62
CA GLN A 19 26.60 2.71 -17.72
C GLN A 19 27.77 1.81 -18.14
N PRO A 20 29.01 2.14 -17.73
CA PRO A 20 30.19 1.33 -18.06
C PRO A 20 30.16 -0.11 -17.53
N SER A 21 29.37 -0.37 -16.48
CA SER A 21 29.16 -1.70 -15.90
C SER A 21 27.67 -1.94 -15.69
N ASP A 22 27.21 -3.14 -15.99
CA ASP A 22 25.85 -3.60 -15.75
C ASP A 22 25.69 -4.31 -14.41
N ALA A 23 26.76 -4.44 -13.62
CA ALA A 23 26.72 -5.12 -12.33
C ALA A 23 25.91 -4.34 -11.28
N VAL A 24 24.94 -5.01 -10.64
CA VAL A 24 23.97 -4.43 -9.70
C VAL A 24 24.64 -3.65 -8.56
N ASN A 25 25.78 -4.14 -8.07
CA ASN A 25 26.50 -3.57 -6.94
C ASN A 25 27.16 -2.20 -7.24
N VAL A 26 27.35 -1.86 -8.51
CA VAL A 26 27.95 -0.57 -8.95
C VAL A 26 27.00 0.23 -9.84
N CYS A 27 25.83 -0.33 -10.17
CA CYS A 27 24.83 0.30 -11.01
C CYS A 27 24.11 1.42 -10.26
N ILE A 28 24.01 2.59 -10.89
CA ILE A 28 23.31 3.74 -10.33
C ILE A 28 21.87 3.77 -10.85
N PHE A 29 20.90 3.58 -9.95
CA PHE A 29 19.46 3.53 -10.26
C PHE A 29 18.81 4.91 -10.34
N ASP A 30 19.48 5.86 -11.00
CA ASP A 30 18.96 7.18 -11.30
C ASP A 30 18.36 7.21 -12.71
N PHE A 31 17.09 6.81 -12.81
CA PHE A 31 16.37 6.67 -14.07
C PHE A 31 16.03 7.99 -14.77
N GLN A 32 16.25 9.14 -14.11
CA GLN A 32 16.04 10.46 -14.72
C GLN A 32 17.26 10.92 -15.53
N ASN A 33 18.40 10.24 -15.40
CA ASN A 33 19.64 10.63 -16.05
C ASN A 33 19.83 9.90 -17.41
N PRO A 34 19.68 10.61 -18.56
CA PRO A 34 19.74 9.98 -19.88
C PRO A 34 21.15 9.50 -20.28
N SER A 35 22.21 9.97 -19.59
CA SER A 35 23.57 9.49 -19.81
C SER A 35 23.81 8.09 -19.23
N ARG A 36 22.97 7.67 -18.28
CA ARG A 36 23.06 6.36 -17.60
C ARG A 36 21.97 5.41 -18.05
N TRP A 37 20.77 5.92 -18.29
CA TRP A 37 19.61 5.15 -18.69
C TRP A 37 19.02 5.74 -19.96
N LYS A 38 19.15 5.02 -21.08
CA LYS A 38 18.61 5.46 -22.36
C LYS A 38 17.17 4.98 -22.50
N ALA A 39 16.24 5.92 -22.58
CA ALA A 39 14.84 5.62 -22.87
C ALA A 39 14.64 5.23 -24.33
N MET A 40 13.84 4.18 -24.53
CA MET A 40 13.23 3.93 -25.82
C MET A 40 12.20 5.03 -26.12
N SER A 41 12.06 5.41 -27.39
CA SER A 41 11.11 6.46 -27.77
C SER A 41 9.67 6.00 -27.53
N GLU A 42 8.81 6.94 -27.16
CA GLU A 42 7.41 6.63 -26.83
C GLU A 42 6.65 6.11 -28.06
N GLU A 43 7.03 6.57 -29.26
CA GLU A 43 6.46 6.14 -30.54
C GLU A 43 6.82 4.67 -30.83
N ALA A 44 8.05 4.26 -30.52
CA ALA A 44 8.48 2.87 -30.68
C ALA A 44 7.75 1.96 -29.67
N LEU A 45 7.59 2.43 -28.43
CA LEU A 45 6.82 1.70 -27.42
C LEU A 45 5.36 1.56 -27.80
N LYS A 46 4.72 2.64 -28.28
CA LYS A 46 3.33 2.59 -28.77
C LYS A 46 3.19 1.68 -29.99
N SER A 47 4.17 1.63 -30.89
CA SER A 47 4.11 0.74 -32.05
C SER A 47 4.11 -0.75 -31.68
N VAL A 48 4.77 -1.14 -30.58
CA VAL A 48 4.89 -2.55 -30.15
C VAL A 48 3.84 -2.93 -29.11
N CYS A 49 3.47 -1.99 -28.24
CA CYS A 49 2.52 -2.18 -27.14
C CYS A 49 1.10 -1.67 -27.45
N ALA A 50 0.83 -1.19 -28.67
CA ALA A 50 -0.53 -0.79 -29.04
C ALA A 50 -1.51 -1.97 -28.93
N PRO A 51 -2.78 -1.70 -28.61
CA PRO A 51 -3.83 -2.71 -28.64
C PRO A 51 -3.84 -3.41 -30.01
N GLY A 52 -3.49 -4.70 -30.03
CA GLY A 52 -3.41 -5.51 -31.26
C GLY A 52 -2.03 -5.59 -31.93
N ALA A 53 -0.98 -4.95 -31.40
CA ALA A 53 0.32 -4.88 -32.09
C ALA A 53 1.15 -6.16 -32.00
N THR A 54 1.22 -6.89 -30.88
CA THR A 54 1.90 -8.20 -30.83
C THR A 54 1.50 -8.99 -29.58
N SER A 55 0.38 -9.72 -29.60
CA SER A 55 0.21 -10.90 -28.74
C SER A 55 -1.06 -11.65 -29.12
N SER A 56 -0.97 -12.97 -29.26
CA SER A 56 -2.12 -13.87 -29.16
C SER A 56 -2.72 -13.92 -27.75
N LEU A 57 -2.15 -13.16 -26.79
CA LEU A 57 -2.65 -13.03 -25.43
C LEU A 57 -3.68 -11.88 -25.36
N PRO A 58 -4.77 -12.07 -24.61
CA PRO A 58 -5.69 -10.99 -24.31
C PRO A 58 -4.95 -9.81 -23.65
N PRO A 59 -5.36 -8.56 -23.92
CA PRO A 59 -4.73 -7.38 -23.35
C PRO A 59 -4.74 -7.48 -21.83
N VAL A 60 -3.57 -7.24 -21.22
CA VAL A 60 -3.45 -7.20 -19.75
C VAL A 60 -4.40 -6.11 -19.25
N PRO A 61 -5.34 -6.41 -18.34
CA PRO A 61 -6.23 -5.40 -17.82
C PRO A 61 -5.40 -4.26 -17.23
N PRO A 62 -5.69 -2.99 -17.59
CA PRO A 62 -4.90 -1.88 -17.10
C PRO A 62 -4.97 -1.86 -15.57
N LEU A 63 -3.81 -1.65 -14.94
CA LEU A 63 -3.76 -1.38 -13.51
C LEU A 63 -4.39 0.00 -13.28
N SER A 64 -5.66 -0.01 -12.90
CA SER A 64 -6.37 1.20 -12.50
C SER A 64 -5.88 1.63 -11.13
N ALA A 65 -5.45 2.89 -11.01
CA ALA A 65 -5.28 3.49 -9.69
C ALA A 65 -6.61 3.41 -8.94
N PRO A 66 -6.59 3.23 -7.60
CA PRO A 66 -7.80 3.35 -6.79
C PRO A 66 -8.50 4.67 -7.12
N SER A 67 -9.79 4.61 -7.43
CA SER A 67 -10.61 5.80 -7.69
C SER A 67 -10.92 6.59 -6.41
N LEU A 68 -10.53 6.05 -5.27
CA LEU A 68 -10.79 6.56 -3.94
C LEU A 68 -9.47 6.81 -3.24
N ASP A 69 -9.39 7.91 -2.51
CA ASP A 69 -8.33 8.12 -1.53
C ASP A 69 -8.65 7.28 -0.27
N PRO A 70 -7.90 6.21 0.02
CA PRO A 70 -8.20 5.33 1.15
C PRO A 70 -8.17 6.06 2.49
N ALA A 71 -7.29 7.05 2.65
CA ALA A 71 -7.16 7.79 3.91
C ALA A 71 -8.39 8.68 4.14
N ALA A 72 -8.82 9.42 3.11
CA ALA A 72 -10.01 10.26 3.19
C ALA A 72 -11.28 9.43 3.46
N VAL A 73 -11.46 8.31 2.75
CA VAL A 73 -12.62 7.44 2.95
C VAL A 73 -12.61 6.80 4.34
N SER A 74 -11.44 6.36 4.82
CA SER A 74 -11.30 5.79 6.17
C SER A 74 -11.70 6.80 7.26
N ASN A 75 -11.19 8.03 7.18
CA ASN A 75 -11.50 9.07 8.16
C ASN A 75 -12.99 9.46 8.15
N GLN A 76 -13.58 9.55 6.95
CA GLN A 76 -15.02 9.84 6.82
C GLN A 76 -15.87 8.74 7.45
N LEU A 77 -15.54 7.48 7.18
CA LEU A 77 -16.23 6.33 7.75
C LEU A 77 -16.10 6.31 9.28
N GLU A 78 -14.93 6.63 9.82
CA GLU A 78 -14.73 6.73 11.26
C GLU A 78 -15.65 7.79 11.89
N LEU A 79 -15.74 8.99 11.30
CA LEU A 79 -16.63 10.05 11.79
C LEU A 79 -18.10 9.65 11.75
N GLU A 80 -18.54 9.00 10.68
CA GLU A 80 -19.91 8.49 10.55
C GLU A 80 -20.23 7.45 11.62
N ILE A 81 -19.32 6.50 11.87
CA ILE A 81 -19.48 5.52 12.94
C ILE A 81 -19.50 6.20 14.31
N ARG A 82 -18.58 7.14 14.58
CA ARG A 82 -18.55 7.88 15.85
C ARG A 82 -19.88 8.59 16.10
N PHE A 83 -20.46 9.20 15.07
CA PHE A 83 -21.76 9.85 15.15
C PHE A 83 -22.87 8.85 15.47
N LEU A 84 -22.99 7.76 14.70
CA LEU A 84 -24.03 6.74 14.90
C LEU A 84 -23.97 6.11 16.30
N VAL A 85 -22.76 5.79 16.77
CA VAL A 85 -22.55 5.24 18.12
C VAL A 85 -22.94 6.25 19.20
N SER A 86 -22.59 7.53 19.02
CA SER A 86 -22.90 8.58 20.00
C SER A 86 -24.41 8.79 20.12
N GLU A 87 -25.14 8.86 19.00
CA GLU A 87 -26.61 8.99 19.01
C GLU A 87 -27.28 7.76 19.62
N HIS A 88 -26.87 6.55 19.22
CA HIS A 88 -27.43 5.32 19.80
C HIS A 88 -27.21 5.23 21.32
N ARG A 89 -26.03 5.62 21.81
CA ARG A 89 -25.73 5.63 23.25
C ARG A 89 -26.50 6.70 24.00
N LYS A 90 -26.71 7.86 23.37
CA LYS A 90 -27.53 8.93 23.92
C LYS A 90 -28.99 8.51 24.11
N ASP A 91 -29.54 7.74 23.17
CA ASP A 91 -30.90 7.16 23.31
C ASP A 91 -31.00 6.21 24.53
N LEU A 92 -29.89 5.57 24.90
CA LEU A 92 -29.76 4.73 26.10
C LEU A 92 -29.42 5.53 27.36
N ASN A 93 -29.36 6.86 27.30
CA ASN A 93 -28.90 7.76 28.36
C ASN A 93 -27.46 7.47 28.85
N LEU A 94 -26.61 6.96 27.95
CA LEU A 94 -25.19 6.71 28.23
C LEU A 94 -24.33 7.87 27.72
N THR A 95 -23.33 8.26 28.51
CA THR A 95 -22.32 9.23 28.09
C THR A 95 -21.30 8.54 27.16
N THR A 96 -20.86 9.24 26.12
CA THR A 96 -19.84 8.77 25.17
C THR A 96 -18.70 9.77 25.14
N VAL A 97 -17.48 9.31 25.39
CA VAL A 97 -16.24 10.09 25.27
C VAL A 97 -15.37 9.36 24.26
N TRP A 98 -14.91 10.08 23.23
CA TRP A 98 -13.98 9.56 22.24
C TRP A 98 -12.56 9.94 22.66
N ASP A 99 -11.66 8.96 22.70
CA ASP A 99 -10.25 9.16 23.01
C ASP A 99 -9.40 8.78 21.79
N ASP A 100 -8.77 9.78 21.18
CA ASP A 100 -7.91 9.58 20.01
C ASP A 100 -6.57 8.90 20.38
N HIS A 101 -6.17 8.91 21.65
CA HIS A 101 -4.95 8.24 22.14
C HIS A 101 -5.14 6.73 22.32
N LEU A 102 -6.37 6.25 22.49
CA LEU A 102 -6.67 4.82 22.60
C LEU A 102 -6.37 4.08 21.27
N SER A 103 -6.41 4.79 20.14
CA SER A 103 -6.10 4.23 18.81
C SER A 103 -4.72 3.56 18.75
N TYR A 104 -3.74 4.11 19.44
CA TYR A 104 -2.38 3.58 19.51
C TYR A 104 -2.30 2.25 20.27
N LEU A 105 -3.20 2.05 21.25
CA LEU A 105 -3.30 0.81 22.02
C LEU A 105 -4.12 -0.26 21.30
N LEU A 106 -5.03 0.14 20.41
CA LEU A 106 -5.85 -0.81 19.65
C LEU A 106 -5.06 -1.60 18.60
N SER A 107 -3.92 -1.08 18.15
CA SER A 107 -3.10 -1.76 17.12
C SER A 107 -2.55 -3.10 17.61
N SER A 108 -2.10 -3.19 18.88
CA SER A 108 -1.61 -4.44 19.46
C SER A 108 -2.75 -5.44 19.69
N ALA A 109 -3.92 -4.97 20.14
CA ALA A 109 -5.11 -5.81 20.28
C ALA A 109 -5.58 -6.39 18.94
N LEU A 110 -5.63 -5.54 17.91
CA LEU A 110 -6.08 -5.93 16.58
C LEU A 110 -5.14 -6.98 15.97
N TRP A 111 -3.82 -6.77 16.12
CA TRP A 111 -2.82 -7.77 15.73
C TRP A 111 -2.98 -9.09 16.48
N ALA A 112 -3.21 -9.05 17.80
CA ALA A 112 -3.43 -10.25 18.60
C ALA A 112 -4.68 -11.03 18.14
N TYR A 113 -5.78 -10.34 17.84
CA TYR A 113 -7.01 -10.98 17.34
C TYR A 113 -6.84 -11.57 15.93
N GLU A 114 -6.13 -10.89 15.05
CA GLU A 114 -5.81 -11.41 13.71
C GLU A 114 -4.91 -12.63 13.77
N LEU A 115 -3.90 -12.60 14.66
CA LEU A 115 -3.01 -13.72 14.90
C LEU A 115 -3.77 -14.91 15.48
N GLU A 116 -4.65 -14.69 16.46
CA GLU A 116 -5.49 -15.73 17.06
C GLU A 116 -6.41 -16.35 16.01
N ARG A 117 -7.01 -15.57 15.10
CA ARG A 117 -7.82 -16.11 14.01
C ARG A 117 -7.01 -17.00 13.06
N CYS A 118 -5.77 -16.62 12.75
CA CYS A 118 -4.90 -17.37 11.84
C CYS A 118 -4.28 -18.63 12.49
N THR A 119 -3.97 -18.58 13.78
CA THR A 119 -3.16 -19.60 14.47
C THR A 119 -3.94 -20.40 15.52
N SER A 120 -5.15 -19.95 15.88
CA SER A 120 -5.93 -20.44 17.03
C SER A 120 -5.24 -20.33 18.39
N VAL A 121 -4.16 -19.53 18.48
CA VAL A 121 -3.41 -19.29 19.71
C VAL A 121 -3.57 -17.84 20.12
N SER A 122 -4.03 -17.60 21.35
CA SER A 122 -4.14 -16.25 21.92
C SER A 122 -2.81 -15.85 22.56
N CYS A 123 -2.27 -14.68 22.18
CA CYS A 123 -1.02 -14.12 22.72
C CYS A 123 -1.16 -12.59 22.82
N GLY A 124 -0.72 -11.98 23.93
CA GLY A 124 -0.61 -10.51 24.05
C GLY A 124 -1.87 -9.76 24.48
N ASN A 125 -2.98 -10.46 24.80
CA ASN A 125 -4.22 -9.82 25.26
C ASN A 125 -4.09 -9.19 26.66
N GLU A 126 -3.23 -9.71 27.53
CA GLU A 126 -3.05 -9.22 28.91
C GLU A 126 -2.43 -7.81 28.93
N GLU A 127 -1.42 -7.56 28.09
CA GLU A 127 -0.75 -6.26 27.98
C GLU A 127 -1.68 -5.17 27.46
N PHE A 128 -2.56 -5.51 26.51
CA PHE A 128 -3.60 -4.60 26.04
C PHE A 128 -4.62 -4.28 27.14
N GLN A 129 -5.13 -5.31 27.85
CA GLN A 129 -6.08 -5.11 28.92
C GLN A 129 -5.50 -4.25 30.06
N ASP A 130 -4.23 -4.44 30.39
CA ASP A 130 -3.54 -3.61 31.37
C ASP A 130 -3.38 -2.17 30.88
N ALA A 131 -2.93 -1.95 29.64
CA ALA A 131 -2.79 -0.60 29.08
C ALA A 131 -4.12 0.17 29.02
N VAL A 132 -5.23 -0.50 28.72
CA VAL A 132 -6.58 0.10 28.76
C VAL A 132 -6.99 0.43 30.19
N ARG A 133 -6.68 -0.43 31.17
CA ARG A 133 -6.98 -0.16 32.59
C ARG A 133 -6.21 1.05 33.15
N THR A 134 -4.99 1.31 32.68
CA THR A 134 -4.20 2.47 33.12
C THR A 134 -4.52 3.77 32.39
N ALA A 135 -5.15 3.69 31.22
CA ALA A 135 -5.49 4.86 30.40
C ALA A 135 -6.86 5.50 30.75
N VAL A 136 -7.72 4.78 31.48
CA VAL A 136 -9.09 5.21 31.89
C VAL A 136 -9.09 5.81 33.29
#